data_AF-A0A956ICN0-F1
#
_entry.id   AF-A0A956ICN0-F1
#
_cell.length_a   1.000
_cell.length_b   1.000
_cell.length_c   1.000
_cell.angle_alpha   90.00
_cell.angle_beta   90.00
_cell.angle_gamma   90.00
#
_symmetry.space_group_name_H-M   'P 1'
#
loop_
_entity.id
_entity.type
_entity.pdbx_description
1 polymer ?
#
loop_
_entity_poly.entity_id
_entity_poly.type
_entity_poly.pdbx_seq_one_letter_code
_entity_poly.pdbx_strand_id
1 'polypeptide(L)'
;QLRTRHWVITNQLGNVEEVRGPGVVGETPTLRPGEAFEYTSGAVLETPRGSMHGSYQMDVGGRELDVRIAPFALAMPHSLN
;
A
#
# COMPACT_ATOMS: atom_id res chain seq x y z
N GLN A 1 2.77 9.24 13.03
CA GLN A 1 3.24 9.76 11.74
C GLN A 1 3.63 8.62 10.82
N LEU A 2 3.19 8.64 9.57
CA LEU A 2 3.64 7.70 8.55
C LEU A 2 5.06 8.08 8.07
N ARG A 3 5.99 7.12 8.13
CA ARG A 3 7.40 7.31 7.74
C ARG A 3 7.68 6.75 6.36
N THR A 4 7.41 5.47 6.17
CA THR A 4 7.71 4.74 4.94
C THR A 4 6.56 3.82 4.57
N ARG A 5 6.51 3.46 3.29
CA ARG A 5 5.61 2.44 2.74
C ARG A 5 6.43 1.34 2.10
N HIS A 6 5.94 0.11 2.20
CA HIS A 6 6.39 -1.03 1.44
C HIS A 6 5.18 -1.71 0.83
N TRP A 7 5.17 -1.86 -0.49
CA TRP A 7 4.19 -2.60 -1.24
C TRP A 7 4.82 -3.81 -1.91
N VAL A 8 4.07 -4.90 -1.91
CA VAL A 8 4.35 -6.12 -2.67
C VAL A 8 3.16 -6.30 -3.61
N ILE A 9 3.45 -6.24 -4.90
CA ILE A 9 2.46 -6.31 -5.98
C ILE A 9 2.70 -7.61 -6.72
N THR A 10 1.70 -8.47 -6.79
CA THR A 10 1.80 -9.76 -7.49
C THR A 10 0.81 -9.78 -8.63
N ASN A 11 1.29 -9.97 -9.86
CA ASN A 11 0.44 -10.08 -11.03
C ASN A 11 -0.17 -11.51 -11.14
N GLN A 12 -1.10 -11.73 -12.07
CA GLN A 12 -1.78 -13.03 -12.21
C GLN A 12 -0.83 -14.18 -12.59
N LEU A 13 0.32 -13.88 -13.21
CA LEU A 13 1.33 -14.86 -13.59
C LEU A 13 2.28 -15.19 -12.42
N GLY A 14 2.11 -14.54 -11.26
CA GLY A 14 2.96 -14.72 -10.09
C GLY A 14 4.21 -13.84 -10.08
N ASN A 15 4.38 -12.93 -11.05
CA ASN A 15 5.50 -11.98 -11.02
C ASN A 15 5.30 -11.00 -9.87
N VAL A 16 6.36 -10.75 -9.10
CA VAL A 16 6.35 -9.89 -7.93
C VAL A 16 7.16 -8.63 -8.18
N GLU A 17 6.57 -7.48 -7.86
CA GLU A 17 7.22 -6.18 -7.80
C GLU A 17 7.16 -5.63 -6.37
N GLU A 18 8.28 -5.11 -5.87
CA GLU A 18 8.35 -4.44 -4.57
C GLU A 18 8.56 -2.94 -4.74
N VAL A 19 7.70 -2.15 -4.11
CA VAL A 19 7.82 -0.68 -4.09
C VAL A 19 8.06 -0.23 -2.66
N ARG A 20 9.20 0.43 -2.42
CA ARG A 20 9.56 0.99 -1.12
C ARG A 20 9.83 2.49 -1.26
N GLY A 21 9.42 3.27 -0.27
CA GLY A 21 9.73 4.69 -0.27
C GLY A 21 9.20 5.45 0.93
N PRO A 22 9.65 6.71 1.10
CA PRO A 22 9.17 7.58 2.16
C PRO A 22 7.74 8.03 1.89
N GLY A 23 6.95 8.14 2.95
CA GLY A 23 5.62 8.72 2.89
C GLY A 23 4.64 7.96 1.99
N VAL A 24 3.56 8.65 1.63
CA VAL A 24 2.58 8.27 0.61
C VAL A 24 2.31 9.51 -0.23
N VAL A 25 2.29 9.39 -1.57
CA VAL A 25 2.05 10.51 -2.51
C VAL A 25 2.91 11.78 -2.27
N GLY A 26 4.08 11.65 -1.65
CA GLY A 26 4.96 12.78 -1.29
C GLY A 26 4.73 13.36 0.12
N GLU A 27 3.76 12.82 0.86
CA GLU A 27 3.37 13.28 2.19
C GLU A 27 3.74 12.29 3.30
N THR A 28 3.98 12.80 4.51
CA THR A 28 4.25 11.99 5.72
C THR A 28 3.24 12.35 6.82
N PRO A 29 1.96 11.97 6.65
CA PRO A 29 0.87 12.44 7.50
C PRO A 29 1.06 12.02 8.96
N THR A 30 0.65 12.90 9.87
CA THR A 30 0.56 12.61 11.31
C THR A 30 -0.90 12.55 11.70
N LEU A 31 -1.37 11.36 12.08
CA LEU A 31 -2.74 11.13 12.53
C LEU A 31 -2.82 11.23 14.04
N ARG A 32 -3.71 12.10 14.54
CA ARG A 32 -4.15 12.07 15.94
C ARG A 32 -5.25 11.03 16.13
N PRO A 33 -5.55 10.61 17.37
CA PRO A 33 -6.68 9.72 17.62
C PRO A 33 -7.98 10.26 17.02
N GLY A 34 -8.64 9.45 16.18
CA GLY A 34 -9.87 9.81 15.48
C GLY A 34 -9.69 10.52 14.13
N GLU A 35 -8.47 10.89 13.76
CA GLU A 35 -8.19 11.46 12.43
C GLU A 35 -7.96 10.37 11.39
N ALA A 36 -8.33 10.68 10.14
CA ALA A 36 -8.10 9.85 8.98
C ALA A 36 -7.38 10.66 7.89
N PHE A 37 -6.57 9.96 7.11
CA PHE A 37 -5.93 10.49 5.90
C PHE A 37 -6.19 9.51 4.78
N GLU A 38 -6.69 10.01 3.65
CA GLU A 38 -7.04 9.23 2.47
C GLU A 38 -6.25 9.77 1.29
N TYR A 39 -5.75 8.86 0.45
CA TYR A 39 -5.01 9.22 -0.76
C TYR A 39 -5.26 8.19 -1.86
N THR A 40 -5.06 8.62 -3.10
CA THR A 40 -5.16 7.76 -4.28
C THR A 40 -3.79 7.67 -4.96
N SER A 41 -3.41 6.47 -5.37
CA SER A 41 -2.21 6.21 -6.17
C SER A 41 -2.53 5.15 -7.24
N GLY A 42 -1.56 4.84 -8.10
CA GLY A 42 -1.71 3.87 -9.18
C GLY A 42 -0.62 2.81 -9.16
N ALA A 43 -0.96 1.62 -9.64
CA ALA A 43 -0.04 0.54 -9.95
C ALA A 43 -0.33 0.05 -11.37
N VAL A 44 0.71 -0.18 -12.17
CA VAL A 44 0.57 -0.74 -13.51
C VAL A 44 0.81 -2.24 -13.41
N LEU A 45 -0.11 -3.03 -13.98
CA LEU A 45 0.02 -4.48 -14.08
C LEU A 45 0.11 -4.89 -15.54
N GLU A 46 0.97 -5.86 -15.84
CA GLU A 46 1.04 -6.50 -17.16
C GLU A 46 -0.13 -7.46 -17.41
N THR A 47 -0.91 -7.78 -16.38
CA THR A 47 -2.03 -8.73 -16.42
C THR A 47 -3.35 -8.08 -15.99
N PRO A 48 -4.52 -8.55 -16.47
CA PRO A 48 -5.83 -7.98 -16.10
C PRO A 48 -6.21 -8.13 -14.62
N ARG A 49 -5.52 -9.03 -13.89
CA ARG A 49 -5.72 -9.28 -12.47
C ARG A 49 -4.38 -9.28 -11.73
N GLY A 50 -4.43 -9.05 -10.43
CA GLY A 50 -3.29 -9.17 -9.52
C GLY A 50 -3.73 -8.99 -8.07
N SER A 51 -2.77 -8.85 -7.17
CA SER A 51 -3.01 -8.53 -5.77
C SER A 51 -1.94 -7.59 -5.24
N MET A 52 -2.30 -6.78 -4.26
CA MET A 52 -1.38 -5.93 -3.52
C MET A 52 -1.49 -6.21 -2.03
N HIS A 53 -0.36 -6.22 -1.34
CA HIS A 53 -0.28 -6.17 0.12
C HIS A 53 0.95 -5.38 0.53
N GLY A 54 1.09 -5.07 1.81
CA GLY A 54 2.24 -4.27 2.23
C GLY A 54 2.24 -3.90 3.70
N SER A 55 3.03 -2.89 4.02
CA SER A 55 3.07 -2.28 5.33
C SER A 55 3.39 -0.80 5.28
N TYR A 56 2.92 -0.08 6.29
CA TYR A 56 3.41 1.25 6.63
C TYR A 56 4.26 1.17 7.89
N GLN A 57 5.41 1.82 7.87
CA GLN A 57 6.16 2.09 9.10
C GLN A 57 5.63 3.39 9.70
N MET A 58 5.10 3.31 10.91
CA MET A 58 4.50 4.41 11.65
C MET A 58 5.36 4.76 12.86
N ASP A 59 5.55 6.04 13.12
CA ASP A 59 6.04 6.57 14.39
C ASP A 59 4.85 6.98 15.27
N VAL A 60 4.71 6.36 16.44
CA VAL A 60 3.65 6.65 17.42
C VAL A 60 4.30 7.10 18.72
N GLY A 61 4.52 8.41 18.84
CA GLY A 61 5.14 9.00 20.04
C GLY A 61 6.59 8.55 20.23
N GLY A 62 7.36 8.44 19.14
CA GLY A 62 8.76 8.02 19.17
C GLY A 62 8.97 6.50 19.15
N ARG A 63 7.89 5.71 19.06
CA ARG A 63 7.95 4.26 18.85
C ARG A 63 7.63 3.90 17.41
N GLU A 64 8.47 3.09 16.79
CA GLU A 64 8.18 2.55 15.47
C GLU A 64 7.22 1.36 15.54
N LEU A 65 6.27 1.32 14.62
CA LEU A 65 5.27 0.27 14.47
C LEU A 65 5.07 -0.04 13.00
N ASP A 66 5.10 -1.33 12.65
CA ASP A 66 4.69 -1.79 11.34
C ASP A 66 3.19 -2.07 11.31
N VAL A 67 2.47 -1.28 10.51
CA VAL A 67 1.04 -1.46 10.26
C VAL A 67 0.88 -2.25 8.98
N ARG A 68 0.33 -3.47 9.09
CA ARG A 68 0.13 -4.35 7.93
C ARG A 68 -1.08 -3.92 7.11
N ILE A 69 -0.90 -3.93 5.80
CA ILE A 69 -1.94 -3.77 4.81
C ILE A 69 -2.29 -5.17 4.29
N ALA A 70 -3.51 -5.61 4.60
CA ALA A 70 -3.98 -6.93 4.18
C ALA A 70 -4.02 -7.04 2.64
N PRO A 71 -3.82 -8.24 2.08
CA PRO A 71 -3.93 -8.45 0.65
C PRO A 71 -5.30 -8.05 0.11
N PHE A 72 -5.31 -7.32 -1.00
CA PHE A 72 -6.51 -7.00 -1.77
C PHE A 72 -6.28 -7.23 -3.27
N ALA A 73 -7.35 -7.52 -3.99
CA ALA A 73 -7.28 -7.82 -5.42
C ALA A 73 -7.26 -6.54 -6.27
N LEU A 74 -6.46 -6.57 -7.33
CA LEU A 74 -6.55 -5.65 -8.45
C LEU A 74 -7.19 -6.40 -9.61
N ALA A 75 -8.24 -5.85 -10.20
CA ALA A 75 -8.96 -6.50 -11.29
C ALA A 75 -9.54 -5.45 -12.23
N MET A 76 -9.37 -5.65 -13.54
CA MET A 76 -10.16 -4.91 -14.51
C MET A 76 -11.65 -5.22 -14.32
N PRO A 77 -12.54 -4.22 -14.50
CA PRO A 77 -13.99 -4.47 -14.47
C PRO A 77 -14.35 -5.63 -15.41
N HIS A 78 -15.21 -6.55 -14.96
CA HIS A 78 -15.62 -7.79 -15.67
C HIS A 78 -14.57 -8.90 -15.75
N SER A 79 -13.43 -8.74 -15.09
CA SER A 79 -12.46 -9.83 -14.97
C SER A 79 -12.70 -10.71 -13.75
N LEU A 80 -13.60 -10.42 -12.81
CA LEU A 80 -13.93 -11.35 -11.72
C LEU A 80 -15.14 -12.18 -12.16
N ASN A 81 -14.90 -13.43 -12.58
CA ASN A 81 -15.94 -14.42 -12.88
C ASN A 81 -15.94 -15.49 -11.79
#